data_AF-A0A3D4V2Q1-F1
#
_entry.id   AF-A0A3D4V2Q1-F1
#
_cell.length_a   1.000
_cell.length_b   1.000
_cell.length_c   1.000
_cell.angle_alpha   90.00
_cell.angle_beta   90.00
_cell.angle_gamma   90.00
#
_symmetry.space_group_name_H-M   'P 1'
#
loop_
_entity.id
_entity.type
_entity.pdbx_description
1 polymer ?
#
loop_
_entity_poly.entity_id
_entity_poly.type
_entity_poly.pdbx_seq_one_letter_code
_entity_poly.pdbx_strand_id
1 'polypeptide(L)'
;MKQAIQIPDVCPSCGTSLELINDQLFCNNSGCPAKNSKIVEGFAKTLKIKGLGPKTINKLDLVCIEDIYELTEEFIEERLGSEKIAKKLIHEIGISKNANLQELLPAFAIPLFGSTASQKLCDKISHVEEISEKRCSEAGLGPKVTTNICSWYNKEYKNRYCRLPFTWKADVFEGVPVVDINEVVCITGRL
;
A
#
# COMPACT_ATOMS: atom_id res chain seq x y z
N MET A 1 -26.01 -9.80 35.17
CA MET A 1 -25.27 -11.02 34.77
C MET A 1 -24.20 -10.58 33.77
N LYS A 2 -22.90 -10.87 34.00
CA LYS A 2 -21.84 -10.59 33.02
C LYS A 2 -21.78 -11.76 32.04
N GLN A 3 -22.17 -11.52 30.80
CA GLN A 3 -22.09 -12.52 29.74
C GLN A 3 -20.62 -12.64 29.32
N ALA A 4 -20.06 -13.86 29.39
CA ALA A 4 -18.68 -14.11 29.00
C ALA A 4 -18.53 -13.95 27.47
N ILE A 5 -17.59 -13.12 27.03
CA ILE A 5 -17.27 -12.94 25.61
C ILE A 5 -16.61 -14.22 25.13
N GLN A 6 -17.26 -14.92 24.19
CA GLN A 6 -16.69 -16.09 23.55
C GLN A 6 -15.77 -15.65 22.42
N ILE A 7 -14.55 -16.20 22.41
CA ILE A 7 -13.59 -15.97 21.34
C ILE A 7 -14.05 -16.79 20.14
N PRO A 8 -14.19 -16.21 18.94
CA PRO A 8 -14.60 -16.97 17.77
C PRO A 8 -13.48 -17.89 17.29
N ASP A 9 -13.81 -19.15 16.97
CA ASP A 9 -12.87 -20.10 16.35
C ASP A 9 -12.73 -19.89 14.84
N VAL A 10 -13.74 -19.25 14.22
CA VAL A 10 -13.80 -19.01 12.77
C VAL A 10 -13.93 -17.53 12.46
N CYS A 11 -13.37 -17.13 11.32
CA CYS A 11 -13.42 -15.76 10.85
C CYS A 11 -14.87 -15.38 10.50
N PRO A 12 -15.45 -14.32 11.09
CA PRO A 12 -16.82 -13.92 10.79
C PRO A 12 -17.00 -13.37 9.36
N SER A 13 -15.90 -13.05 8.66
CA SER A 13 -15.95 -12.55 7.28
C SER A 13 -15.88 -13.65 6.22
N CYS A 14 -15.17 -14.77 6.47
CA CYS A 14 -14.92 -15.78 5.45
C CYS A 14 -15.05 -17.24 5.94
N GLY A 15 -15.35 -17.44 7.23
CA GLY A 15 -15.53 -18.77 7.83
C GLY A 15 -14.24 -19.57 8.04
N THR A 16 -13.07 -19.08 7.63
CA THR A 16 -11.79 -19.79 7.85
C THR A 16 -11.41 -19.83 9.33
N SER A 17 -10.81 -20.95 9.79
CA SER A 17 -10.27 -21.08 11.15
C SER A 17 -9.31 -19.95 11.48
N LEU A 18 -9.46 -19.37 12.66
CA LEU A 18 -8.57 -18.33 13.17
C LEU A 18 -7.37 -18.97 13.89
N GLU A 19 -6.22 -18.32 13.82
CA GLU A 19 -5.01 -18.68 14.54
C GLU A 19 -4.75 -17.65 15.65
N LEU A 20 -4.55 -18.09 16.88
CA LEU A 20 -4.21 -17.22 18.00
C LEU A 20 -2.68 -17.11 18.11
N ILE A 21 -2.13 -15.92 17.85
CA ILE A 21 -0.70 -15.63 17.93
C ILE A 21 -0.53 -14.41 18.84
N ASN A 22 0.23 -14.55 19.93
CA ASN A 22 0.49 -13.46 20.89
C ASN A 22 -0.79 -12.71 21.33
N ASP A 23 -1.82 -13.47 21.72
CA ASP A 23 -3.14 -12.96 22.14
C ASP A 23 -3.94 -12.20 21.06
N GLN A 24 -3.54 -12.32 19.79
CA GLN A 24 -4.25 -11.76 18.65
C GLN A 24 -4.74 -12.85 17.71
N LEU A 25 -5.98 -12.73 17.25
CA LEU A 25 -6.56 -13.64 16.27
C LEU A 25 -6.20 -13.21 14.85
N PHE A 26 -5.62 -14.13 14.09
CA PHE A 26 -5.28 -13.95 12.68
C PHE A 26 -6.14 -14.85 11.81
N CYS A 27 -6.77 -14.25 10.81
CA CYS A 27 -7.28 -15.01 9.67
C CYS A 27 -6.10 -15.21 8.70
N ASN A 28 -5.83 -16.43 8.24
CA ASN A 28 -4.75 -16.71 7.29
C ASN A 28 -5.21 -16.86 5.83
N ASN A 29 -6.52 -16.81 5.58
CA ASN A 29 -7.06 -16.81 4.23
C ASN A 29 -6.63 -15.54 3.48
N SER A 30 -5.99 -15.69 2.32
CA SER A 30 -5.60 -14.59 1.43
C SER A 30 -6.79 -14.01 0.66
N GLY A 31 -7.83 -14.80 0.42
CA GLY A 31 -9.07 -14.38 -0.25
C GLY A 31 -10.14 -13.82 0.70
N CYS A 32 -9.78 -13.50 1.95
CA CYS A 32 -10.74 -12.99 2.93
C CYS A 32 -11.25 -11.60 2.52
N PRO A 33 -12.56 -11.39 2.33
CA PRO A 33 -13.12 -10.10 1.89
C PRO A 33 -12.72 -8.94 2.80
N ALA A 34 -12.71 -9.14 4.12
CA ALA A 34 -12.30 -8.12 5.08
C ALA A 34 -10.83 -7.70 4.93
N LYS A 35 -9.94 -8.64 4.59
CA LYS A 35 -8.53 -8.31 4.33
C LYS A 35 -8.37 -7.55 3.03
N ASN A 36 -9.04 -8.02 1.99
CA ASN A 36 -9.02 -7.45 0.66
C ASN A 36 -9.52 -6.01 0.66
N SER A 37 -10.67 -5.75 1.28
CA SER A 37 -11.20 -4.40 1.52
C SER A 37 -10.20 -3.53 2.31
N LYS A 38 -9.50 -4.09 3.31
CA LYS A 38 -8.49 -3.36 4.08
C LYS A 38 -7.24 -3.01 3.27
N ILE A 39 -6.83 -3.88 2.35
CA ILE A 39 -5.73 -3.62 1.41
C ILE A 39 -6.12 -2.48 0.48
N VAL A 40 -7.32 -2.51 -0.11
CA VAL A 40 -7.86 -1.43 -0.95
C VAL A 40 -7.93 -0.11 -0.19
N GLU A 41 -8.41 -0.13 1.05
CA GLU A 41 -8.43 1.04 1.93
C GLU A 41 -7.03 1.59 2.21
N GLY A 42 -6.08 0.70 2.53
CA GLY A 42 -4.68 1.06 2.76
C GLY A 42 -4.02 1.67 1.52
N PHE A 43 -4.29 1.09 0.36
CA PHE A 43 -3.81 1.57 -0.93
C PHE A 43 -4.33 2.99 -1.22
N ALA A 44 -5.65 3.18 -1.15
CA ALA A 44 -6.30 4.47 -1.35
C ALA A 44 -5.78 5.55 -0.39
N LYS A 45 -5.57 5.18 0.89
CA LYS A 45 -5.02 6.08 1.90
C LYS A 45 -3.57 6.46 1.63
N THR A 46 -2.75 5.50 1.22
CA THR A 46 -1.32 5.72 0.95
C THR A 46 -1.13 6.65 -0.24
N LEU A 47 -1.91 6.45 -1.31
CA LEU A 47 -1.93 7.33 -2.49
C LEU A 47 -2.81 8.59 -2.31
N LYS A 48 -3.37 8.81 -1.11
CA LYS A 48 -4.16 9.99 -0.75
C LYS A 48 -5.38 10.23 -1.67
N ILE A 49 -6.01 9.16 -2.16
CA ILE A 49 -7.20 9.23 -3.04
C ILE A 49 -8.41 9.72 -2.22
N LYS A 50 -8.79 10.98 -2.38
CA LYS A 50 -9.89 11.56 -1.61
C LYS A 50 -11.24 11.01 -2.09
N GLY A 51 -12.11 10.70 -1.14
CA GLY A 51 -13.44 10.15 -1.41
C GLY A 51 -13.51 8.62 -1.43
N LEU A 52 -12.36 7.93 -1.52
CA LEU A 52 -12.27 6.47 -1.48
C LEU A 52 -12.05 5.94 -0.06
N GLY A 53 -12.96 6.28 0.85
CA GLY A 53 -12.96 5.79 2.24
C GLY A 53 -13.68 4.45 2.42
N PRO A 54 -13.68 3.86 3.63
CA PRO A 54 -14.26 2.54 3.89
C PRO A 54 -15.74 2.40 3.46
N LYS A 55 -16.54 3.45 3.68
CA LYS A 55 -17.95 3.47 3.26
C LYS A 55 -18.10 3.45 1.75
N THR A 56 -17.24 4.17 1.04
CA THR A 56 -17.26 4.24 -0.44
C THR A 56 -16.79 2.92 -1.02
N ILE A 57 -15.69 2.36 -0.50
CA ILE A 57 -15.15 1.05 -0.88
C ILE A 57 -16.24 -0.03 -0.74
N ASN A 58 -16.95 -0.07 0.39
CA ASN A 58 -18.03 -1.03 0.59
C ASN A 58 -19.23 -0.80 -0.34
N LYS A 59 -19.59 0.45 -0.64
CA LYS A 59 -20.71 0.75 -1.56
C LYS A 59 -20.41 0.39 -3.02
N LEU A 60 -19.15 0.56 -3.41
CA LEU A 60 -18.64 0.22 -4.73
C LEU A 60 -18.23 -1.25 -4.84
N ASP A 61 -18.30 -2.01 -3.75
CA ASP A 61 -17.92 -3.42 -3.65
C ASP A 61 -16.50 -3.71 -4.15
N LEU A 62 -15.55 -2.83 -3.80
CA LEU A 62 -14.15 -2.98 -4.22
C LEU A 62 -13.46 -4.04 -3.37
N VAL A 63 -13.00 -5.10 -4.03
CA VAL A 63 -12.31 -6.23 -3.41
C VAL A 63 -10.82 -6.17 -3.73
N CYS A 64 -10.45 -5.59 -4.85
CA CYS A 64 -9.12 -5.62 -5.41
C CYS A 64 -8.64 -4.20 -5.77
N ILE A 65 -7.31 -4.02 -5.89
CA ILE A 65 -6.72 -2.71 -6.22
C ILE A 65 -7.04 -2.34 -7.69
N GLU A 66 -7.12 -3.34 -8.57
CA GLU A 66 -7.52 -3.20 -9.98
C GLU A 66 -8.88 -2.55 -10.11
N ASP A 67 -9.84 -2.97 -9.27
CA ASP A 67 -11.21 -2.48 -9.30
C ASP A 67 -11.24 -0.94 -9.25
N ILE A 68 -10.34 -0.32 -8.48
CA ILE A 68 -10.22 1.15 -8.38
C ILE A 68 -10.02 1.80 -9.76
N TYR A 69 -9.20 1.17 -10.61
CA TYR A 69 -8.81 1.70 -11.92
C TYR A 69 -9.71 1.23 -13.06
N GLU A 70 -10.66 0.32 -12.79
CA GLU A 70 -11.72 -0.10 -13.70
C GLU A 70 -13.03 0.66 -13.48
N LEU A 71 -13.14 1.43 -12.40
CA LEU A 71 -14.32 2.26 -12.11
C LEU A 71 -14.59 3.30 -13.22
N THR A 72 -15.87 3.38 -13.61
CA THR A 72 -16.38 4.45 -14.47
C THR A 72 -17.15 5.48 -13.66
N GLU A 73 -17.28 6.70 -14.21
CA GLU A 73 -18.04 7.77 -13.56
C GLU A 73 -19.50 7.38 -13.36
N GLU A 74 -20.11 6.77 -14.38
CA GLU A 74 -21.51 6.35 -14.38
C GLU A 74 -21.78 5.31 -13.28
N PHE A 75 -20.89 4.33 -13.13
CA PHE A 75 -21.02 3.31 -12.09
C PHE A 75 -20.91 3.92 -10.68
N ILE A 76 -19.98 4.86 -10.47
CA ILE A 76 -19.86 5.55 -9.19
C ILE A 76 -21.10 6.40 -8.91
N GLU A 77 -21.63 7.10 -9.92
CA GLU A 77 -22.84 7.89 -9.80
C GLU A 77 -24.04 7.02 -9.42
N GLU A 78 -24.24 5.89 -10.09
CA GLU A 78 -25.32 4.94 -9.79
C GLU A 78 -25.23 4.43 -8.34
N ARG A 79 -24.02 4.07 -7.88
CA ARG A 79 -23.80 3.49 -6.54
C ARG A 79 -23.82 4.52 -5.41
N LEU A 80 -23.38 5.75 -5.67
CA LEU A 80 -23.27 6.81 -4.65
C LEU A 80 -24.41 7.83 -4.70
N GLY A 81 -25.17 7.88 -5.80
CA GLY A 81 -26.30 8.78 -6.03
C GLY A 81 -25.91 10.24 -6.27
N SER A 82 -24.70 10.52 -6.75
CA SER A 82 -24.24 11.89 -6.98
C SER A 82 -23.16 12.01 -8.05
N GLU A 83 -23.53 12.60 -9.19
CA GLU A 83 -22.64 12.98 -10.30
C GLU A 83 -21.42 13.77 -9.81
N LYS A 84 -21.64 14.77 -8.92
CA LYS A 84 -20.56 15.60 -8.39
C LYS A 84 -19.51 14.79 -7.61
N ILE A 85 -19.95 13.79 -6.84
CA ILE A 85 -19.05 12.92 -6.09
C ILE A 85 -18.31 11.99 -7.06
N ALA A 86 -19.02 11.45 -8.05
CA ALA A 86 -18.44 10.58 -9.08
C ALA A 86 -17.32 11.28 -9.86
N LYS A 87 -17.58 12.48 -10.39
CA LYS A 87 -16.58 13.32 -11.08
C LYS A 87 -15.35 13.58 -10.23
N LYS A 88 -15.56 13.94 -8.95
CA LYS A 88 -14.46 14.19 -8.02
C LYS A 88 -13.64 12.94 -7.75
N LEU A 89 -14.29 11.78 -7.56
CA LEU A 89 -13.60 10.54 -7.28
C LEU A 89 -12.77 10.06 -8.48
N ILE A 90 -13.35 10.09 -9.69
CA ILE A 90 -12.62 9.77 -10.93
C ILE A 90 -11.42 10.69 -11.12
N HIS A 91 -11.56 11.98 -10.84
CA HIS A 91 -10.45 12.92 -10.90
C HIS A 91 -9.31 12.56 -9.93
N GLU A 92 -9.63 12.25 -8.67
CA GLU A 92 -8.63 11.85 -7.66
C GLU A 92 -7.97 10.51 -8.00
N ILE A 93 -8.72 9.54 -8.56
CA ILE A 93 -8.16 8.30 -9.10
C ILE A 93 -7.21 8.61 -10.26
N GLY A 94 -7.58 9.53 -11.15
CA GLY A 94 -6.72 9.99 -12.24
C GLY A 94 -5.40 10.60 -11.75
N ILE A 95 -5.44 11.41 -10.70
CA ILE A 95 -4.22 11.98 -10.07
C ILE A 95 -3.33 10.87 -9.52
N SER A 96 -3.91 9.87 -8.85
CA SER A 96 -3.16 8.78 -8.22
C SER A 96 -2.25 7.99 -9.19
N LYS A 97 -2.60 7.96 -10.49
CA LYS A 97 -1.81 7.30 -11.55
C LYS A 97 -0.41 7.89 -11.72
N ASN A 98 -0.20 9.13 -11.26
CA ASN A 98 1.09 9.82 -11.33
C ASN A 98 2.00 9.56 -10.11
N ALA A 99 1.59 8.70 -9.17
CA ALA A 99 2.41 8.34 -8.02
C ALA A 99 3.75 7.73 -8.47
N ASN A 100 4.85 8.19 -7.87
CA ASN A 100 6.18 7.63 -8.10
C ASN A 100 6.34 6.29 -7.40
N LEU A 101 7.40 5.54 -7.76
CA LEU A 101 7.62 4.21 -7.19
C LEU A 101 7.81 4.25 -5.66
N GLN A 102 8.40 5.33 -5.12
CA GLN A 102 8.61 5.55 -3.69
C GLN A 102 7.30 5.53 -2.89
N GLU A 103 6.27 6.22 -3.39
CA GLU A 103 4.93 6.28 -2.78
C GLU A 103 4.10 5.04 -3.10
N LEU A 104 4.31 4.44 -4.28
CA LEU A 104 3.50 3.35 -4.80
C LEU A 104 3.82 2.00 -4.14
N LEU A 105 5.09 1.63 -3.93
CA LEU A 105 5.44 0.32 -3.35
C LEU A 105 4.85 0.08 -1.94
N PRO A 106 4.89 1.05 -1.01
CA PRO A 106 4.26 0.88 0.30
C PRO A 106 2.73 0.71 0.23
N ALA A 107 2.08 1.24 -0.82
CA ALA A 107 0.64 1.18 -0.98
C ALA A 107 0.13 -0.26 -1.18
N PHE A 108 0.96 -1.15 -1.70
CA PHE A 108 0.63 -2.56 -1.97
C PHE A 108 0.65 -3.47 -0.72
N ALA A 109 0.76 -2.90 0.49
CA ALA A 109 0.69 -3.63 1.75
C ALA A 109 1.70 -4.80 1.87
N ILE A 110 2.92 -4.58 1.36
CA ILE A 110 3.99 -5.57 1.37
C ILE A 110 4.51 -5.76 2.81
N PRO A 111 4.55 -6.99 3.35
CA PRO A 111 4.93 -7.21 4.75
C PRO A 111 6.33 -6.67 5.06
N LEU A 112 6.46 -5.93 6.16
CA LEU A 112 7.71 -5.30 6.64
C LEU A 112 8.34 -4.30 5.65
N PHE A 113 7.64 -3.90 4.60
CA PHE A 113 8.13 -2.97 3.58
C PHE A 113 7.31 -1.67 3.64
N GLY A 114 7.84 -0.68 4.33
CA GLY A 114 7.22 0.66 4.47
C GLY A 114 7.93 1.73 3.65
N SER A 115 7.52 2.99 3.83
CA SER A 115 8.05 4.15 3.10
C SER A 115 9.58 4.29 3.19
N THR A 116 10.19 4.02 4.35
CA THR A 116 11.65 4.07 4.50
C THR A 116 12.37 3.00 3.67
N ALA A 117 11.83 1.78 3.62
CA ALA A 117 12.39 0.70 2.81
C ALA A 117 12.21 0.98 1.31
N SER A 118 11.04 1.53 0.94
CA SER A 118 10.74 1.98 -0.41
C SER A 118 11.73 3.04 -0.89
N GLN A 119 11.94 4.10 -0.11
CA GLN A 119 12.89 5.16 -0.45
C GLN A 119 14.29 4.59 -0.71
N LYS A 120 14.83 3.80 0.23
CA LYS A 120 16.16 3.19 0.09
C LYS A 120 16.30 2.33 -1.17
N LEU A 121 15.26 1.57 -1.51
CA LEU A 121 15.27 0.73 -2.71
C LEU A 121 15.22 1.58 -3.97
N CYS A 122 14.32 2.55 -4.02
CA CYS A 122 14.17 3.48 -5.14
C CYS A 122 15.40 4.38 -5.36
N ASP A 123 16.24 4.60 -4.35
CA ASP A 123 17.54 5.26 -4.54
C ASP A 123 18.55 4.39 -5.32
N LYS A 124 18.26 3.10 -5.51
CA LYS A 124 19.12 2.11 -6.22
C LYS A 124 18.53 1.58 -7.52
N ILE A 125 17.26 1.86 -7.80
CA ILE A 125 16.57 1.38 -9.00
C ILE A 125 15.86 2.54 -9.69
N SER A 126 15.78 2.49 -11.03
CA SER A 126 15.02 3.45 -11.82
C SER A 126 13.62 2.95 -12.17
N HIS A 127 13.42 1.63 -12.18
CA HIS A 127 12.17 0.98 -12.52
C HIS A 127 11.91 -0.24 -11.62
N VAL A 128 10.63 -0.55 -11.38
CA VAL A 128 10.20 -1.70 -10.54
C VAL A 128 10.76 -3.05 -11.01
N GLU A 129 11.06 -3.18 -12.31
CA GLU A 129 11.60 -4.42 -12.88
C GLU A 129 13.04 -4.72 -12.45
N GLU A 130 13.75 -3.74 -11.88
CA GLU A 130 15.08 -3.94 -11.35
C GLU A 130 15.08 -4.57 -9.95
N ILE A 131 13.91 -4.77 -9.34
CA ILE A 131 13.78 -5.39 -8.01
C ILE A 131 14.43 -6.78 -8.04
N SER A 132 15.49 -6.90 -7.25
CA SER A 132 16.26 -8.13 -7.08
C SER A 132 16.90 -8.14 -5.70
N GLU A 133 17.31 -9.32 -5.24
CA GLU A 133 18.03 -9.46 -3.96
C GLU A 133 19.31 -8.60 -3.93
N LYS A 134 20.01 -8.52 -5.06
CA LYS A 134 21.20 -7.69 -5.22
C LYS A 134 20.89 -6.21 -4.95
N ARG A 135 19.88 -5.66 -5.62
CA ARG A 135 19.46 -4.25 -5.42
C ARG A 135 18.98 -3.99 -4.00
N CYS A 136 18.25 -4.92 -3.41
CA CYS A 136 17.80 -4.81 -2.01
C CYS A 136 18.99 -4.79 -1.03
N SER A 137 20.01 -5.60 -1.28
CA SER A 137 21.25 -5.59 -0.50
C SER A 137 22.04 -4.28 -0.69
N GLU A 138 22.15 -3.77 -1.91
CA GLU A 138 22.78 -2.47 -2.22
C GLU A 138 22.04 -1.29 -1.54
N ALA A 139 20.73 -1.41 -1.37
CA ALA A 139 19.88 -0.48 -0.63
C ALA A 139 19.97 -0.64 0.90
N GLY A 140 20.69 -1.64 1.41
CA GLY A 140 20.81 -1.93 2.83
C GLY A 140 19.52 -2.47 3.45
N LEU A 141 18.69 -3.19 2.68
CA LEU A 141 17.50 -3.86 3.18
C LEU A 141 17.87 -5.21 3.84
N GLY A 142 17.27 -5.47 4.99
CA GLY A 142 17.47 -6.73 5.71
C GLY A 142 16.83 -7.94 5.00
N PRO A 143 17.27 -9.18 5.30
CA PRO A 143 16.88 -10.37 4.55
C PRO A 143 15.37 -10.63 4.52
N LYS A 144 14.66 -10.42 5.64
CA LYS A 144 13.20 -10.59 5.70
C LYS A 144 12.47 -9.62 4.77
N VAL A 145 12.89 -8.35 4.74
CA VAL A 145 12.29 -7.33 3.88
C VAL A 145 12.54 -7.67 2.41
N THR A 146 13.78 -8.06 2.08
CA THR A 146 14.18 -8.54 0.75
C THR A 146 13.34 -9.71 0.27
N THR A 147 13.15 -10.74 1.10
CA THR A 147 12.30 -11.88 0.76
C THR A 147 10.86 -11.44 0.46
N ASN A 148 10.29 -10.55 1.29
CA ASN A 148 8.92 -10.09 1.11
C ASN A 148 8.73 -9.28 -0.18
N ILE A 149 9.62 -8.33 -0.49
CA ILE A 149 9.53 -7.53 -1.72
C ILE A 149 9.79 -8.38 -2.98
N CYS A 150 10.76 -9.29 -2.95
CA CYS A 150 11.02 -10.19 -4.08
C CYS A 150 9.89 -11.20 -4.28
N SER A 151 9.27 -11.71 -3.21
CA SER A 151 8.09 -12.56 -3.30
C SER A 151 6.91 -11.79 -3.90
N TRP A 152 6.64 -10.58 -3.41
CA TRP A 152 5.59 -9.71 -3.96
C TRP A 152 5.82 -9.42 -5.45
N TYR A 153 7.06 -9.08 -5.83
CA TYR A 153 7.41 -8.78 -7.23
C TYR A 153 7.10 -9.97 -8.15
N ASN A 154 7.46 -11.19 -7.75
CA ASN A 154 7.28 -12.36 -8.60
C ASN A 154 5.84 -12.90 -8.59
N LYS A 155 5.12 -12.82 -7.46
CA LYS A 155 3.78 -13.40 -7.32
C LYS A 155 2.67 -12.44 -7.67
N GLU A 156 2.78 -11.18 -7.24
CA GLU A 156 1.72 -10.19 -7.40
C GLU A 156 2.04 -9.25 -8.58
N TYR A 157 3.21 -8.61 -8.60
CA TYR A 157 3.50 -7.62 -9.64
C TYR A 157 3.50 -8.21 -11.06
N LYS A 158 4.31 -9.24 -11.33
CA LYS A 158 4.41 -9.83 -12.67
C LYS A 158 3.09 -10.38 -13.22
N ASN A 159 2.26 -10.95 -12.35
CA ASN A 159 1.05 -11.65 -12.77
C ASN A 159 -0.16 -10.73 -12.86
N ARG A 160 -0.20 -9.70 -12.00
CA ARG A 160 -1.41 -8.95 -11.70
C ARG A 160 -1.16 -7.44 -11.82
N TYR A 161 -0.27 -6.87 -11.02
CA TYR A 161 -0.15 -5.40 -10.94
C TYR A 161 0.61 -4.74 -12.10
N CYS A 162 1.40 -5.47 -12.89
CA CYS A 162 2.12 -4.91 -14.04
C CYS A 162 1.22 -4.21 -15.07
N ARG A 163 -0.09 -4.51 -15.09
CA ARG A 163 -1.09 -3.91 -15.99
C ARG A 163 -1.74 -2.64 -15.43
N LEU A 164 -1.49 -2.30 -14.16
CA LEU A 164 -2.06 -1.09 -13.57
C LEU A 164 -1.47 0.16 -14.23
N PRO A 165 -2.23 1.26 -14.30
CA PRO A 165 -1.89 2.45 -15.09
C PRO A 165 -0.87 3.36 -14.39
N PHE A 166 0.28 2.82 -13.99
CA PHE A 166 1.41 3.54 -13.40
C PHE A 166 2.62 3.52 -14.32
N THR A 167 3.50 4.50 -14.14
CA THR A 167 4.78 4.54 -14.87
C THR A 167 5.78 3.52 -14.34
N TRP A 168 5.61 3.08 -13.08
CA TRP A 168 6.50 2.16 -12.37
C TRP A 168 7.97 2.64 -12.27
N LYS A 169 8.18 3.95 -12.46
CA LYS A 169 9.49 4.60 -12.39
C LYS A 169 9.72 5.18 -11.01
N ALA A 170 10.95 5.02 -10.52
CA ALA A 170 11.42 5.76 -9.36
C ALA A 170 11.85 7.15 -9.79
N ASP A 171 11.58 8.15 -8.96
CA ASP A 171 12.27 9.42 -9.08
C ASP A 171 13.72 9.21 -8.66
N VAL A 172 14.64 9.21 -9.63
CA VAL A 172 16.06 9.12 -9.32
C VAL A 172 16.44 10.43 -8.64
N PHE A 173 16.65 10.40 -7.33
CA PHE A 173 17.36 11.48 -6.65
C PHE A 173 18.80 11.46 -7.16
N GLU A 174 19.08 12.25 -8.19
CA GLU A 174 20.46 12.68 -8.44
C GLU A 174 20.90 13.41 -7.17
N GLY A 175 21.81 12.76 -6.43
CA GLY A 175 22.18 13.20 -5.09
C GLY A 175 22.49 14.69 -5.07
N VAL A 176 21.89 15.41 -4.12
CA VAL A 176 22.38 16.75 -3.79
C VAL A 176 23.86 16.56 -3.43
N PRO A 177 24.80 17.28 -4.06
CA PRO A 177 26.21 17.20 -3.67
C PRO A 177 26.28 17.48 -2.17
N VAL A 178 26.86 16.54 -1.43
CA VAL A 178 27.11 16.69 0.00
C VAL A 178 28.07 17.87 0.14
N VAL A 179 27.53 19.04 0.45
CA VAL A 179 28.34 20.17 0.89
C VAL A 179 28.72 19.87 2.32
N ASP A 180 29.99 19.59 2.54
CA ASP A 180 30.57 19.39 3.87
C ASP A 180 30.51 20.71 4.65
N ILE A 181 29.39 20.96 5.34
CA ILE A 181 29.28 22.05 6.30
C ILE A 181 29.84 21.58 7.64
N ASN A 182 31.16 21.73 7.79
CA ASN A 182 31.85 21.67 9.09
C ASN A 182 31.44 22.86 9.99
N GLU A 183 30.15 23.07 10.24
CA GLU A 183 29.68 24.02 11.26
C GLU A 183 29.00 23.27 12.41
N VAL A 184 29.76 23.14 13.49
CA VAL A 184 29.28 22.73 14.81
C VAL A 184 28.30 23.79 15.32
N VAL A 185 27.01 23.48 15.33
CA VAL A 185 26.00 24.31 15.99
C VAL A 185 25.87 23.88 17.45
N CYS A 186 26.50 24.63 18.36
CA CYS A 186 26.32 24.49 19.80
C CYS A 186 25.01 25.16 20.23
N ILE A 187 24.03 24.39 20.69
CA ILE A 187 22.84 24.93 21.37
C ILE A 187 23.10 24.91 22.88
N THR A 188 23.39 26.07 23.46
CA THR A 188 23.52 26.24 24.92
C THR A 188 22.16 26.62 25.52
N GLY A 189 21.41 25.62 25.98
CA GLY A 189 20.27 25.84 26.87
C GLY A 189 20.74 26.02 28.32
N ARG A 190 20.39 27.13 28.96
CA ARG A 190 20.49 27.28 30.42
C ARG A 190 19.39 26.43 31.08
N LEU A 191 19.79 25.57 32.02
CA LEU A 191 18.92 24.93 33.02
C LEU A 191 18.37 25.95 34.01
#